data_AF-X0THA6-F1
#
_entry.id   AF-X0THA6-F1
#
_cell.length_a   1.000
_cell.length_b   1.000
_cell.length_c   1.000
_cell.angle_alpha   90.00
_cell.angle_beta   90.00
_cell.angle_gamma   90.00
#
_symmetry.space_group_name_H-M   'P 1'
#
loop_
_entity.id
_entity.type
_entity.pdbx_description
1 polymer ?
#
loop_
_entity_poly.entity_id
_entity_poly.type
_entity_poly.pdbx_seq_one_letter_code
_entity_poly.pdbx_strand_id
1 'polypeptide(L)'
;CEYNSIKGKMYFHLDLTVPAPVGFTYGFNLYFYILEDMGRPLYLNMGWLLGYRKATYIFEDDYISTATATLEIGFNPEALAEVIGTKFFMLEVDDYNKNNPEVFKYNLDSKTSFNINNVLAKIPNTSEPFAIIFEDSSDRVFKARKYFGPVRISKLHIRLLDENGRLIDLNNTEIFISLEIETLEVPYKNMIYQ
;
A
#
# COMPACT_ATOMS: atom_id res chain seq x y z
N CYS A 1 8.24 -23.76 -3.86
CA CYS A 1 8.22 -22.32 -4.18
C CYS A 1 9.58 -21.75 -3.82
N GLU A 2 10.12 -20.90 -4.67
CA GLU A 2 11.46 -20.34 -4.53
C GLU A 2 11.40 -18.82 -4.68
N TYR A 3 12.18 -18.09 -3.88
CA TYR A 3 12.46 -16.68 -4.15
C TYR A 3 13.87 -16.51 -4.69
N ASN A 4 13.98 -15.97 -5.90
CA ASN A 4 15.26 -15.64 -6.52
C ASN A 4 15.60 -14.18 -6.23
N SER A 5 16.55 -13.93 -5.33
CA SER A 5 16.94 -12.58 -4.90
C SER A 5 17.59 -11.74 -5.99
N ILE A 6 18.29 -12.35 -6.95
CA ILE A 6 18.92 -11.64 -8.08
C ILE A 6 17.85 -11.08 -9.02
N LYS A 7 16.78 -11.85 -9.24
CA LYS A 7 15.66 -11.46 -10.11
C LYS A 7 14.53 -10.76 -9.35
N GLY A 8 14.53 -10.77 -8.03
CA GLY A 8 13.44 -10.28 -7.18
C GLY A 8 12.09 -10.99 -7.44
N LYS A 9 12.11 -12.28 -7.80
CA LYS A 9 10.93 -13.02 -8.28
C LYS A 9 10.60 -14.22 -7.42
N MET A 10 9.32 -14.46 -7.18
CA MET A 10 8.80 -15.64 -6.48
C MET A 10 8.21 -16.65 -7.48
N TYR A 11 8.78 -17.85 -7.51
CA TYR A 11 8.40 -18.93 -8.42
C TYR A 11 7.58 -19.99 -7.67
N PHE A 12 6.55 -20.50 -8.35
CA PHE A 12 5.86 -21.71 -7.95
C PHE A 12 6.16 -22.80 -8.97
N HIS A 13 6.69 -23.91 -8.50
CA HIS A 13 7.20 -24.98 -9.34
C HIS A 13 6.99 -26.33 -8.66
N LEU A 14 6.94 -27.37 -9.48
CA LEU A 14 6.93 -28.75 -9.02
C LEU A 14 8.32 -29.16 -8.56
N ASP A 15 8.35 -29.90 -7.46
CA ASP A 15 9.47 -30.76 -7.13
C ASP A 15 9.27 -32.10 -7.85
N LEU A 16 10.20 -32.44 -8.75
CA LEU A 16 10.15 -33.66 -9.57
C LEU A 16 11.06 -34.77 -9.02
N THR A 17 11.58 -34.61 -7.79
CA THR A 17 12.41 -35.64 -7.14
C THR A 17 11.65 -36.95 -6.90
N VAL A 18 10.32 -36.88 -6.78
CA VAL A 18 9.44 -38.05 -6.70
C VAL A 18 8.69 -38.21 -8.03
N PRO A 19 8.79 -39.36 -8.72
CA PRO A 19 8.07 -39.58 -9.96
C PRO A 19 6.56 -39.74 -9.71
N ALA A 20 5.75 -39.32 -10.68
CA ALA A 20 4.31 -39.54 -10.65
C ALA A 20 3.97 -41.04 -10.81
N PRO A 21 2.84 -41.51 -10.24
CA PRO A 21 2.33 -42.85 -10.50
C PRO A 21 2.19 -43.11 -12.00
N VAL A 22 2.33 -44.37 -12.41
CA VAL A 22 2.23 -44.78 -13.83
C VAL A 22 0.91 -44.32 -14.42
N GLY A 23 0.97 -43.58 -15.54
CA GLY A 23 -0.20 -43.05 -16.24
C GLY A 23 -0.67 -41.67 -15.76
N PHE A 24 0.03 -41.05 -14.80
CA PHE A 24 -0.30 -39.73 -14.27
C PHE A 24 0.87 -38.74 -14.44
N THR A 25 0.53 -37.45 -14.43
CA THR A 25 1.48 -36.33 -14.32
C THR A 25 1.12 -35.49 -13.10
N TYR A 26 2.13 -34.90 -12.45
CA TYR A 26 1.87 -33.90 -11.42
C TYR A 26 1.59 -32.54 -12.05
N GLY A 27 0.75 -31.76 -11.37
CA GLY A 27 0.41 -30.39 -11.74
C GLY A 27 -0.32 -29.71 -10.58
N PHE A 28 -0.33 -28.38 -10.61
CA PHE A 28 -1.10 -27.58 -9.65
C PHE A 28 -1.52 -26.26 -10.31
N ASN A 29 -2.70 -25.77 -9.96
CA ASN A 29 -3.18 -24.46 -10.40
C ASN A 29 -2.91 -23.42 -9.30
N LEU A 30 -2.76 -22.16 -9.70
CA LEU A 30 -2.77 -21.04 -8.77
C LEU A 30 -4.04 -20.23 -8.95
N TYR A 31 -4.72 -19.95 -7.84
CA TYR A 31 -5.90 -19.11 -7.79
C TYR A 31 -5.62 -17.94 -6.85
N PHE A 32 -5.58 -16.73 -7.40
CA PHE A 32 -5.35 -15.48 -6.68
C PHE A 32 -6.61 -14.62 -6.54
N TYR A 33 -7.79 -15.13 -6.90
CA TYR A 33 -9.04 -14.43 -6.63
C TYR A 33 -9.62 -14.83 -5.26
N ILE A 34 -10.48 -13.97 -4.73
CA ILE A 34 -11.27 -14.26 -3.53
C ILE A 34 -12.65 -14.72 -4.01
N LEU A 35 -13.08 -15.92 -3.61
CA LEU A 35 -14.36 -16.51 -4.05
C LEU A 35 -15.57 -15.60 -3.75
N GLU A 36 -15.53 -14.92 -2.61
CA GLU A 36 -16.57 -14.01 -2.15
C GLU A 36 -16.58 -12.66 -2.89
N ASP A 37 -15.50 -12.32 -3.60
CA ASP A 37 -15.35 -11.04 -4.33
C ASP A 37 -14.60 -11.26 -5.66
N MET A 38 -15.26 -11.95 -6.60
CA MET A 38 -14.68 -12.23 -7.92
C MET A 38 -14.45 -10.98 -8.78
N GLY A 39 -15.13 -9.87 -8.47
CA GLY A 39 -14.98 -8.58 -9.16
C GLY A 39 -13.81 -7.74 -8.64
N ARG A 40 -13.14 -8.21 -7.58
CA ARG A 40 -12.04 -7.51 -6.94
C ARG A 40 -10.93 -7.18 -7.94
N PRO A 41 -10.48 -5.92 -8.01
CA PRO A 41 -9.34 -5.57 -8.84
C PRO A 41 -8.11 -6.44 -8.50
N LEU A 42 -7.42 -6.97 -9.51
CA LEU A 42 -6.34 -7.95 -9.30
C LEU A 42 -5.19 -7.41 -8.44
N TYR A 43 -4.93 -6.09 -8.50
CA TYR A 43 -3.88 -5.44 -7.70
C TYR A 43 -4.15 -5.44 -6.19
N LEU A 44 -5.35 -5.84 -5.77
CA LEU A 44 -5.74 -6.00 -4.38
C LEU A 44 -5.59 -7.43 -3.85
N ASN A 45 -5.09 -8.35 -4.67
CA ASN A 45 -4.97 -9.76 -4.34
C ASN A 45 -3.51 -10.20 -4.15
N MET A 46 -3.31 -11.32 -3.45
CA MET A 46 -1.99 -11.86 -3.15
C MET A 46 -1.11 -12.08 -4.38
N GLY A 47 -1.71 -12.49 -5.51
CA GLY A 47 -0.97 -12.67 -6.76
C GLY A 47 -0.20 -11.42 -7.17
N TRP A 48 -0.78 -10.23 -6.97
CA TRP A 48 -0.12 -8.97 -7.32
C TRP A 48 1.15 -8.74 -6.51
N LEU A 49 1.10 -9.02 -5.20
CA LEU A 49 2.24 -8.93 -4.28
C LEU A 49 3.36 -9.90 -4.68
N LEU A 50 3.00 -11.08 -5.16
CA LEU A 50 3.96 -12.11 -5.57
C LEU A 50 4.50 -11.92 -7.00
N GLY A 51 4.03 -10.90 -7.71
CA GLY A 51 4.45 -10.58 -9.08
C GLY A 51 3.60 -11.23 -10.19
N TYR A 52 2.49 -11.88 -9.84
CA TYR A 52 1.54 -12.48 -10.77
C TYR A 52 0.46 -11.47 -11.18
N ARG A 53 0.03 -11.50 -12.45
CA ARG A 53 -0.91 -10.52 -13.03
C ARG A 53 -2.24 -11.09 -13.50
N LYS A 54 -2.42 -12.42 -13.46
CA LYS A 54 -3.69 -13.09 -13.72
C LYS A 54 -4.37 -13.49 -12.39
N ALA A 55 -5.70 -13.59 -12.43
CA ALA A 55 -6.48 -14.15 -11.32
C ALA A 55 -6.24 -15.65 -11.14
N THR A 56 -5.93 -16.34 -12.23
CA THR A 56 -5.79 -17.79 -12.29
C THR A 56 -4.63 -18.15 -13.21
N TYR A 57 -3.86 -19.16 -12.81
CA TYR A 57 -2.86 -19.82 -13.63
C TYR A 57 -3.18 -21.32 -13.65
N ILE A 58 -3.46 -21.85 -14.83
CA ILE A 58 -3.81 -23.26 -15.02
C ILE A 58 -2.58 -24.00 -15.52
N PHE A 59 -2.23 -25.10 -14.87
CA PHE A 59 -1.01 -25.83 -15.17
C PHE A 59 -0.96 -26.37 -16.59
N GLU A 60 -2.10 -26.74 -17.16
CA GLU A 60 -2.16 -27.28 -18.53
C GLU A 60 -1.96 -26.21 -19.60
N ASP A 61 -2.34 -24.96 -19.31
CA ASP A 61 -2.38 -23.86 -20.28
C ASP A 61 -1.24 -22.84 -20.11
N ASP A 62 -0.84 -22.57 -18.87
CA ASP A 62 0.03 -21.45 -18.49
C ASP A 62 1.44 -21.89 -18.04
N TYR A 63 1.73 -23.20 -17.99
CA TYR A 63 3.04 -23.67 -17.53
C TYR A 63 4.14 -23.46 -18.58
N ILE A 64 5.34 -23.12 -18.11
CA ILE A 64 6.53 -23.09 -18.97
C ILE A 64 7.18 -24.48 -18.92
N SER A 65 7.24 -25.13 -20.09
CA SER A 65 7.58 -26.54 -20.25
C SER A 65 9.04 -26.85 -20.58
N THR A 66 9.86 -25.84 -20.85
CA THR A 66 11.25 -26.04 -21.25
C THR A 66 12.16 -26.16 -20.04
N ALA A 67 12.84 -27.30 -19.91
CA ALA A 67 14.02 -27.43 -19.07
C ALA A 67 15.20 -26.70 -19.74
N THR A 68 15.76 -25.70 -19.06
CA THR A 68 17.14 -25.23 -19.25
C THR A 68 17.89 -25.52 -17.96
N ALA A 69 19.19 -25.23 -17.94
CA ALA A 69 20.09 -25.55 -16.82
C ALA A 69 19.63 -25.02 -15.43
N THR A 70 18.56 -24.23 -15.35
CA THR A 70 17.94 -23.69 -14.12
C THR A 70 16.39 -23.73 -14.11
N LEU A 71 15.69 -24.46 -15.00
CA LEU A 71 14.22 -24.36 -15.14
C LEU A 71 13.45 -25.48 -14.43
N GLU A 72 12.70 -25.09 -13.40
CA GLU A 72 11.71 -25.92 -12.74
C GLU A 72 10.35 -25.81 -13.46
N ILE A 73 9.61 -26.91 -13.59
CA ILE A 73 8.29 -26.93 -14.25
C ILE A 73 7.29 -26.18 -13.35
N GLY A 74 6.71 -25.09 -13.83
CA GLY A 74 5.80 -24.27 -13.04
C GLY A 74 5.44 -22.92 -13.67
N PHE A 75 5.08 -21.96 -12.81
CA PHE A 75 4.67 -20.62 -13.19
C PHE A 75 5.77 -19.59 -12.92
N ASN A 76 5.94 -18.68 -13.86
CA ASN A 76 6.87 -17.56 -13.76
C ASN A 76 6.09 -16.26 -13.52
N PRO A 77 6.45 -15.45 -12.52
CA PRO A 77 5.78 -14.17 -12.28
C PRO A 77 6.14 -13.15 -13.38
N GLU A 78 5.16 -12.35 -13.79
CA GLU A 78 5.35 -11.27 -14.78
C GLU A 78 6.06 -10.03 -14.19
N ALA A 79 6.12 -9.92 -12.86
CA ALA A 79 6.73 -8.79 -12.15
C ALA A 79 7.56 -9.21 -10.93
N LEU A 80 8.19 -8.23 -10.29
CA LEU A 80 8.90 -8.42 -9.02
C LEU A 80 7.91 -8.71 -7.89
N ALA A 81 8.37 -9.47 -6.89
CA ALA A 81 7.65 -9.65 -5.64
C ALA A 81 7.81 -8.38 -4.78
N GLU A 82 6.70 -7.78 -4.38
CA GLU A 82 6.62 -6.59 -3.54
C GLU A 82 5.70 -6.89 -2.35
N VAL A 83 6.32 -7.20 -1.21
CA VAL A 83 5.62 -7.67 -0.01
C VAL A 83 5.58 -6.63 1.11
N ILE A 84 6.13 -5.44 0.89
CA ILE A 84 6.11 -4.33 1.86
C ILE A 84 4.69 -3.75 1.97
N GLY A 85 3.88 -3.90 0.91
CA GLY A 85 2.52 -3.36 0.85
C GLY A 85 2.52 -1.89 0.48
N THR A 86 1.81 -1.06 1.26
CA THR A 86 1.68 0.37 1.00
C THR A 86 3.03 1.10 1.12
N LYS A 87 3.46 1.75 0.04
CA LYS A 87 4.77 2.41 -0.03
C LYS A 87 4.86 3.70 0.77
N PHE A 88 3.74 4.36 0.96
CA PHE A 88 3.62 5.56 1.76
C PHE A 88 2.17 5.76 2.15
N PHE A 89 1.97 6.43 3.27
CA PHE A 89 0.68 6.84 3.77
C PHE A 89 0.43 8.30 3.45
N MET A 90 -0.83 8.66 3.25
CA MET A 90 -1.26 10.04 3.16
C MET A 90 -2.11 10.36 4.39
N LEU A 91 -1.73 11.40 5.12
CA LEU A 91 -2.53 11.92 6.22
C LEU A 91 -3.48 12.99 5.68
N GLU A 92 -4.76 12.66 5.62
CA GLU A 92 -5.80 13.61 5.28
C GLU A 92 -6.34 14.27 6.55
N VAL A 93 -6.37 15.60 6.55
CA VAL A 93 -6.90 16.44 7.62
C VAL A 93 -7.88 17.42 6.99
N ASP A 94 -9.18 17.15 7.13
CA ASP A 94 -10.24 18.06 6.71
C ASP A 94 -10.66 18.96 7.88
N ASP A 95 -10.38 20.25 7.74
CA ASP A 95 -10.77 21.29 8.70
C ASP A 95 -12.06 22.04 8.29
N TYR A 96 -12.68 21.61 7.19
CA TYR A 96 -13.90 22.16 6.59
C TYR A 96 -13.78 23.58 6.01
N ASN A 97 -12.56 24.12 5.90
CA ASN A 97 -12.27 25.33 5.14
C ASN A 97 -11.79 24.96 3.73
N LYS A 98 -11.94 25.90 2.79
CA LYS A 98 -11.47 25.76 1.40
C LYS A 98 -10.40 26.79 1.04
N ASN A 99 -9.87 27.48 2.04
CA ASN A 99 -9.00 28.64 1.88
C ASN A 99 -7.51 28.26 2.01
N ASN A 100 -7.13 27.14 1.41
CA ASN A 100 -5.77 26.65 1.41
C ASN A 100 -5.39 26.09 0.03
N PRO A 101 -4.11 26.18 -0.36
CA PRO A 101 -3.62 25.45 -1.51
C PRO A 101 -3.45 23.96 -1.17
N GLU A 102 -3.28 23.14 -2.21
CA GLU A 102 -2.73 21.79 -2.09
C GLU A 102 -1.33 21.85 -1.45
N VAL A 103 -1.07 20.99 -0.46
CA VAL A 103 0.26 20.89 0.16
C VAL A 103 1.28 20.29 -0.81
N PHE A 104 0.84 19.35 -1.65
CA PHE A 104 1.63 18.76 -2.73
C PHE A 104 0.74 18.30 -3.87
N LYS A 105 1.31 18.24 -5.07
CA LYS A 105 0.62 17.68 -6.24
C LYS A 105 0.75 16.16 -6.22
N TYR A 106 -0.37 15.47 -6.37
CA TYR A 106 -0.39 14.03 -6.52
C TYR A 106 -1.47 13.62 -7.50
N ASN A 107 -1.03 13.08 -8.63
CA ASN A 107 -1.93 12.56 -9.64
C ASN A 107 -2.31 11.14 -9.24
N LEU A 108 -3.56 10.95 -8.84
CA LEU A 108 -4.12 9.63 -8.66
C LEU A 108 -5.14 9.34 -9.76
N ASP A 109 -5.04 8.18 -10.36
CA ASP A 109 -6.05 7.64 -11.29
C ASP A 109 -7.20 7.05 -10.45
N SER A 110 -8.04 7.93 -9.88
CA SER A 110 -8.85 7.55 -8.72
C SER A 110 -10.28 7.12 -9.08
N LYS A 111 -10.59 5.83 -8.88
CA LYS A 111 -11.95 5.36 -8.57
C LYS A 111 -12.37 5.66 -7.13
N THR A 112 -11.44 6.15 -6.30
CA THR A 112 -11.59 6.43 -4.87
C THR A 112 -11.82 7.93 -4.66
N SER A 113 -12.82 8.29 -3.85
CA SER A 113 -13.13 9.69 -3.58
C SER A 113 -12.34 10.21 -2.37
N PHE A 114 -11.32 11.04 -2.62
CA PHE A 114 -10.65 11.85 -1.61
C PHE A 114 -10.35 13.24 -2.17
N ASN A 115 -10.16 14.22 -1.29
CA ASN A 115 -9.83 15.59 -1.72
C ASN A 115 -8.36 15.86 -1.44
N ILE A 116 -7.56 15.99 -2.49
CA ILE A 116 -6.12 16.24 -2.37
C ILE A 116 -5.80 17.51 -1.57
N ASN A 117 -6.66 18.53 -1.59
CA ASN A 117 -6.50 19.74 -0.78
C ASN A 117 -6.54 19.47 0.73
N ASN A 118 -7.18 18.37 1.14
CA ASN A 118 -7.27 17.96 2.53
C ASN A 118 -6.06 17.12 2.95
N VAL A 119 -5.20 16.68 2.03
CA VAL A 119 -4.02 15.90 2.37
C VAL A 119 -2.93 16.83 2.91
N LEU A 120 -2.59 16.63 4.19
CA LEU A 120 -1.64 17.45 4.93
C LEU A 120 -0.20 16.93 4.81
N ALA A 121 -0.03 15.60 4.77
CA ALA A 121 1.28 14.97 4.76
C ALA A 121 1.31 13.70 3.91
N LYS A 122 2.48 13.44 3.34
CA LYS A 122 2.86 12.15 2.74
C LYS A 122 3.95 11.54 3.63
N ILE A 123 3.68 10.39 4.21
CA ILE A 123 4.53 9.70 5.18
C ILE A 123 5.10 8.45 4.49
N PRO A 124 6.39 8.44 4.14
CA PRO A 124 7.03 7.24 3.57
C PRO A 124 6.87 6.03 4.49
N ASN A 125 6.58 4.86 3.92
CA ASN A 125 6.69 3.61 4.66
C ASN A 125 8.13 3.10 4.53
N THR A 126 9.00 3.56 5.44
CA THR A 126 10.42 3.22 5.50
C THR A 126 10.72 2.08 6.48
N SER A 127 9.70 1.59 7.18
CA SER A 127 9.89 0.61 8.23
C SER A 127 10.11 -0.78 7.66
N GLU A 128 11.05 -1.50 8.26
CA GLU A 128 11.10 -2.95 8.17
C GLU A 128 9.79 -3.55 8.70
N PRO A 129 9.42 -4.78 8.27
CA PRO A 129 8.29 -5.49 8.84
C PRO A 129 8.38 -5.53 10.38
N PHE A 130 7.25 -5.32 11.05
CA PHE A 130 7.10 -5.33 12.52
C PHE A 130 7.78 -4.18 13.29
N ALA A 131 8.29 -3.16 12.60
CA ALA A 131 8.81 -1.96 13.26
C ALA A 131 7.78 -0.82 13.30
N ILE A 132 8.04 0.15 14.17
CA ILE A 132 7.24 1.38 14.30
C ILE A 132 7.78 2.38 13.31
N ILE A 133 6.90 2.95 12.48
CA ILE A 133 7.23 4.08 11.62
C ILE A 133 7.22 5.34 12.48
N PHE A 134 8.38 5.98 12.61
CA PHE A 134 8.52 7.27 13.28
C PHE A 134 8.87 8.32 12.25
N GLU A 135 8.05 9.37 12.16
CA GLU A 135 8.21 10.45 11.19
C GLU A 135 8.17 11.79 11.93
N ASP A 136 9.31 12.45 12.06
CA ASP A 136 9.50 13.66 12.88
C ASP A 136 9.63 14.94 12.04
N SER A 137 9.31 14.89 10.75
CA SER A 137 9.44 16.00 9.80
C SER A 137 10.88 16.42 9.48
N SER A 138 11.88 15.61 9.83
CA SER A 138 13.28 15.83 9.44
C SER A 138 13.52 15.62 7.93
N ASP A 139 12.61 14.92 7.25
CA ASP A 139 12.70 14.51 5.83
C ASP A 139 12.47 15.63 4.79
N ARG A 140 12.27 16.89 5.23
CA ARG A 140 11.96 18.06 4.37
C ARG A 140 10.73 17.90 3.47
N VAL A 141 9.84 16.95 3.77
CA VAL A 141 8.57 16.82 3.05
C VAL A 141 7.59 17.89 3.55
N PHE A 142 6.83 18.49 2.65
CA PHE A 142 5.81 19.47 3.01
C PHE A 142 4.71 18.79 3.85
N LYS A 143 4.67 19.14 5.14
CA LYS A 143 3.71 18.64 6.14
C LYS A 143 2.86 19.75 6.78
N ALA A 144 2.87 20.93 6.15
CA ALA A 144 2.25 22.13 6.70
C ALA A 144 1.25 22.74 5.71
N ARG A 145 0.05 23.06 6.20
CA ARG A 145 -0.98 23.80 5.48
C ARG A 145 -0.91 25.27 5.87
N LYS A 146 -0.69 26.14 4.89
CA LYS A 146 -0.80 27.60 5.05
C LYS A 146 -2.06 28.10 4.37
N TYR A 147 -2.94 28.75 5.12
CA TYR A 147 -4.17 29.33 4.58
C TYR A 147 -3.88 30.67 3.89
N PHE A 148 -4.72 31.05 2.92
CA PHE A 148 -4.59 32.36 2.24
C PHE A 148 -5.00 33.55 3.13
N GLY A 149 -5.58 33.28 4.30
CA GLY A 149 -5.97 34.26 5.30
C GLY A 149 -6.42 33.59 6.60
N PRO A 150 -6.82 34.37 7.62
CA PRO A 150 -7.34 33.84 8.88
C PRO A 150 -8.50 32.87 8.64
N VAL A 151 -8.46 31.71 9.28
CA VAL A 151 -9.56 30.73 9.27
C VAL A 151 -9.92 30.34 10.69
N ARG A 152 -11.15 29.88 10.88
CA ARG A 152 -11.60 29.32 12.15
C ARG A 152 -11.67 27.81 12.03
N ILE A 153 -10.84 27.11 12.81
CA ILE A 153 -10.88 25.66 12.93
C ILE A 153 -11.72 25.32 14.16
N SER A 154 -12.81 24.58 13.97
CA SER A 154 -13.72 24.17 15.05
C SER A 154 -13.83 22.65 15.22
N LYS A 155 -13.46 21.91 14.17
CA LYS A 155 -13.44 20.45 14.12
C LYS A 155 -12.43 20.01 13.07
N LEU A 156 -11.89 18.82 13.26
CA LEU A 156 -11.02 18.15 12.31
C LEU A 156 -11.61 16.77 12.01
N HIS A 157 -11.56 16.36 10.76
CA HIS A 157 -11.76 14.97 10.36
C HIS A 157 -10.45 14.45 9.80
N ILE A 158 -9.90 13.43 10.45
CA ILE A 158 -8.56 12.91 10.17
C ILE A 158 -8.70 11.49 9.63
N ARG A 159 -8.05 11.21 8.49
CA ARG A 159 -8.00 9.88 7.87
C ARG A 159 -6.58 9.54 7.46
N LEU A 160 -6.22 8.27 7.57
CA LEU A 160 -5.00 7.73 6.99
C LEU A 160 -5.37 7.00 5.70
N LEU A 161 -4.76 7.41 4.59
CA LEU A 161 -5.00 6.85 3.27
C LEU A 161 -3.75 6.13 2.75
N ASP A 162 -3.94 5.13 1.92
CA ASP A 162 -2.85 4.46 1.22
C ASP A 162 -2.43 5.21 -0.05
N GLU A 163 -1.46 4.67 -0.80
CA GLU A 163 -0.97 5.27 -2.04
C GLU A 163 -2.04 5.38 -3.13
N ASN A 164 -3.18 4.69 -3.00
CA ASN A 164 -4.32 4.75 -3.91
C ASN A 164 -5.49 5.57 -3.32
N GLY A 165 -5.24 6.38 -2.28
CA GLY A 165 -6.24 7.23 -1.66
C GLY A 165 -7.37 6.45 -0.96
N ARG A 166 -7.18 5.16 -0.68
CA ARG A 166 -8.16 4.34 0.05
C ARG A 166 -7.95 4.53 1.54
N LEU A 167 -9.04 4.54 2.30
CA LEU A 167 -8.97 4.50 3.75
C LEU A 167 -8.26 3.21 4.18
N ILE A 168 -7.27 3.36 5.05
CA ILE A 168 -6.54 2.23 5.60
C ILE A 168 -7.33 1.58 6.71
N ASP A 169 -7.41 0.25 6.64
CA ASP A 169 -7.80 -0.57 7.77
C ASP A 169 -6.55 -0.89 8.61
N LEU A 170 -6.54 -0.37 9.84
CA LEU A 170 -5.43 -0.57 10.78
C LEU A 170 -5.47 -1.96 11.43
N ASN A 171 -6.49 -2.78 11.19
CA ASN A 171 -6.62 -4.14 11.74
C ASN A 171 -6.38 -4.19 13.26
N ASN A 172 -7.05 -3.30 14.01
CA ASN A 172 -6.89 -3.12 15.46
C ASN A 172 -5.50 -2.60 15.92
N THR A 173 -4.73 -1.99 15.01
CA THR A 173 -3.48 -1.29 15.34
C THR A 173 -3.76 0.17 15.68
N GLU A 174 -2.96 0.73 16.59
CA GLU A 174 -3.07 2.13 17.02
C GLU A 174 -2.19 3.05 16.18
N ILE A 175 -2.61 4.30 16.02
CA ILE A 175 -1.81 5.38 15.44
C ILE A 175 -1.77 6.57 16.41
N PHE A 176 -0.62 7.23 16.48
CA PHE A 176 -0.41 8.43 17.28
C PHE A 176 -0.07 9.59 16.35
N ILE A 177 -0.79 10.72 16.49
CA ILE A 177 -0.62 11.90 15.66
C ILE A 177 -0.53 13.12 16.57
N SER A 178 0.51 13.93 16.35
CA SER A 178 0.67 15.24 16.97
C SER A 178 0.53 16.32 15.91
N LEU A 179 -0.38 17.28 16.13
CA LEU A 179 -0.58 18.43 15.24
C LEU A 179 -0.19 19.72 15.96
N GLU A 180 0.60 20.55 15.29
CA GLU A 180 0.93 21.90 15.75
C GLU A 180 0.04 22.91 15.01
N ILE A 181 -0.55 23.85 15.76
CA ILE A 181 -1.48 24.87 15.21
C ILE A 181 -0.99 26.25 15.60
N GLU A 182 -0.64 27.06 14.61
CA GLU A 182 -0.36 28.48 14.78
C GLU A 182 -1.68 29.28 14.77
N THR A 183 -1.86 30.15 15.76
CA THR A 183 -3.09 30.96 15.92
C THR A 183 -2.76 32.44 15.93
N LEU A 184 -3.62 33.26 15.33
CA LEU A 184 -3.45 34.72 15.26
C LEU A 184 -3.83 35.44 16.56
N GLU A 185 -4.68 34.80 17.38
CA GLU A 185 -5.07 35.28 18.71
C GLU A 185 -4.84 34.17 19.72
N VAL A 186 -3.92 34.38 20.65
CA VAL A 186 -3.87 33.58 21.88
C VAL A 186 -4.96 34.14 22.79
N PRO A 187 -6.05 33.41 23.12
CA PRO A 187 -6.93 33.89 24.15
C PRO A 187 -6.12 33.87 25.45
N TYR A 188 -5.72 35.05 25.92
CA TYR A 188 -5.01 35.30 27.19
C TYR A 188 -5.68 34.65 28.43
N LYS A 189 -6.85 34.03 28.28
CA LYS A 189 -7.65 33.44 29.36
C LYS A 189 -7.27 32.02 29.78
N ASN A 190 -6.48 31.26 29.01
CA ASN A 190 -6.24 29.84 29.30
C ASN A 190 -4.77 29.43 29.50
N MET A 191 -3.83 30.37 29.61
CA MET A 191 -2.45 30.03 30.02
C MET A 191 -2.41 29.89 31.55
N ILE A 192 -2.61 28.66 32.03
CA ILE A 192 -2.20 28.31 33.40
C ILE A 192 -0.69 28.10 33.35
N TYR A 193 0.07 29.03 33.93
CA TYR A 193 1.47 28.80 34.25
C TYR A 193 1.52 27.70 35.33
N GLN A 194 2.15 26.57 35.01
CA GLN A 194 2.71 25.65 36.01
C GLN A 194 4.20 25.95 36.16
#